data_AF-A0A850BX49-F1
#
_entry.id   AF-A0A850BX49-F1
#
_cell.length_a   1.000
_cell.length_b   1.000
_cell.length_c   1.000
_cell.angle_alpha   90.00
_cell.angle_beta   90.00
_cell.angle_gamma   90.00
#
_symmetry.space_group_name_H-M   'P 1'
#
loop_
_entity.id
_entity.type
_entity.pdbx_description
1 polymer ?
#
loop_
_entity_poly.entity_id
_entity_poly.type
_entity_poly.pdbx_seq_one_letter_code
_entity_poly.pdbx_strand_id
1 'polypeptide(L)'
;MADPVVMLPEPSSEDVEDVVWGVSTAKTLWTRGERKEAITWIRRAAEAARAAGQSFRATELLMYASELDDVLESLASAKPEAPAPDAATSSDASPAQAPAATSARAVSSPAPTTIPRSHP
;
A
#
# COMPACT_ATOMS: atom_id res chain seq x y z
N MET A 1 -27.29 1.98 6.19
CA MET A 1 -25.99 1.94 6.88
C MET A 1 -25.00 2.54 5.91
N ALA A 2 -24.60 3.80 6.10
CA ALA A 2 -23.55 4.38 5.27
C ALA A 2 -22.23 3.81 5.78
N ASP A 3 -21.59 2.94 4.99
CA ASP A 3 -20.18 2.62 5.18
C ASP A 3 -19.45 3.96 5.36
N PRO A 4 -18.60 4.14 6.39
CA PRO A 4 -17.86 5.38 6.51
C PRO A 4 -17.08 5.55 5.22
N VAL A 5 -17.47 6.57 4.44
CA VAL A 5 -16.87 6.93 3.16
C VAL A 5 -15.52 7.56 3.49
N VAL A 6 -14.60 6.78 4.04
CA VAL A 6 -13.21 7.17 4.18
C VAL A 6 -12.65 7.10 2.77
N MET A 7 -12.74 8.23 2.06
CA MET A 7 -12.22 8.33 0.71
C MET A 7 -10.71 8.33 0.80
N LEU A 8 -10.10 7.41 0.06
CA LEU A 8 -8.66 7.44 -0.15
C LEU A 8 -8.26 8.77 -0.79
N PRO A 9 -7.10 9.34 -0.40
CA PRO A 9 -6.61 10.57 -0.99
C PRO A 9 -6.47 10.42 -2.50
N GLU A 10 -6.77 11.50 -3.23
CA GLU A 10 -6.56 11.51 -4.68
C GLU A 10 -5.08 11.76 -5.00
N PRO A 11 -4.51 11.07 -5.99
CA PRO A 11 -3.17 11.37 -6.47
C PRO A 11 -3.18 12.76 -7.11
N SER A 12 -2.20 13.59 -6.74
CA SER A 12 -1.98 14.91 -7.33
C SER A 12 -1.01 14.79 -8.49
N SER A 13 -1.11 15.67 -9.49
CA SER A 13 -0.14 15.71 -10.60
C SER A 13 1.25 16.19 -10.16
N GLU A 14 1.36 16.74 -8.96
CA GLU A 14 2.61 17.14 -8.31
C GLU A 14 3.29 15.99 -7.56
N ASP A 15 2.59 14.87 -7.35
CA ASP A 15 3.14 13.69 -6.71
C ASP A 15 4.15 13.01 -7.65
N VAL A 16 5.19 12.40 -7.08
CA VAL A 16 6.11 11.57 -7.87
C VAL A 16 5.43 10.30 -8.38
N GLU A 17 5.94 9.74 -9.47
CA GLU A 17 5.35 8.57 -10.15
C GLU A 17 5.10 7.39 -9.19
N ASP A 18 6.05 7.11 -8.29
CA ASP A 18 5.91 6.06 -7.27
C ASP A 18 4.75 6.31 -6.29
N VAL A 19 4.48 7.57 -5.95
CA VAL A 19 3.36 7.97 -5.07
C VAL A 19 2.05 7.80 -5.82
N VAL A 20 1.98 8.29 -7.06
CA VAL A 20 0.79 8.17 -7.92
C VAL A 20 0.44 6.69 -8.14
N TRP A 21 1.44 5.87 -8.43
CA TRP A 21 1.27 4.42 -8.61
C TRP A 21 0.81 3.73 -7.33
N GLY A 22 1.41 4.08 -6.18
CA GLY A 22 1.02 3.55 -4.87
C GLY A 22 -0.42 3.87 -4.49
N VAL A 23 -0.82 5.14 -4.62
CA VAL A 23 -2.19 5.60 -4.32
C VAL A 23 -3.22 4.97 -5.28
N SER A 24 -2.89 4.86 -6.57
CA SER A 24 -3.78 4.22 -7.56
C SER A 24 -3.99 2.73 -7.28
N THR A 25 -2.92 2.04 -6.85
CA THR A 25 -2.97 0.63 -6.45
C THR A 25 -3.81 0.46 -5.18
N ALA A 26 -3.60 1.33 -4.18
CA ALA A 26 -4.41 1.35 -2.96
C ALA A 26 -5.91 1.55 -3.26
N LYS A 27 -6.27 2.49 -4.14
CA LYS A 27 -7.67 2.72 -4.58
C LYS A 27 -8.27 1.45 -5.19
N THR A 28 -7.52 0.79 -6.07
CA THR A 28 -7.95 -0.47 -6.70
C THR A 28 -8.20 -1.56 -5.66
N LEU A 29 -7.28 -1.75 -4.71
CA LEU A 29 -7.43 -2.74 -3.65
C LEU A 29 -8.60 -2.44 -2.70
N TRP A 30 -8.81 -1.17 -2.37
CA TRP A 30 -9.92 -0.73 -1.54
C TRP A 30 -11.28 -1.04 -2.18
N THR A 31 -11.41 -0.78 -3.49
CA THR A 31 -12.64 -1.12 -4.23
C THR A 31 -12.89 -2.63 -4.33
N ARG A 32 -11.84 -3.45 -4.22
CA ARG A 32 -11.93 -4.92 -4.18
C ARG A 32 -12.23 -5.47 -2.79
N GLY A 33 -12.21 -4.62 -1.75
CA GLY A 33 -12.38 -5.04 -0.36
C GLY A 33 -11.06 -5.46 0.34
N GLU A 34 -9.93 -5.37 -0.35
CA GLU A 34 -8.58 -5.69 0.16
C GLU A 34 -8.04 -4.51 0.99
N ARG A 35 -8.78 -4.13 2.04
CA ARG A 35 -8.55 -2.88 2.78
C ARG A 35 -7.20 -2.83 3.50
N LYS A 36 -6.74 -3.96 4.05
CA LYS A 36 -5.41 -4.06 4.71
C LYS A 36 -4.26 -3.83 3.72
N GLU A 37 -4.33 -4.48 2.55
CA GLU A 37 -3.33 -4.30 1.51
C GLU A 37 -3.33 -2.87 0.97
N ALA A 38 -4.50 -2.27 0.80
CA ALA A 38 -4.61 -0.86 0.40
C ALA A 38 -3.87 0.08 1.37
N ILE A 39 -4.00 -0.12 2.69
CA ILE A 39 -3.29 0.68 3.69
C ILE A 39 -1.78 0.49 3.57
N THR A 40 -1.30 -0.75 3.36
CA THR A 40 0.12 -1.03 3.11
C THR A 40 0.64 -0.24 1.91
N TRP A 41 -0.14 -0.15 0.83
CA TRP A 41 0.20 0.64 -0.35
C TRP A 41 0.21 2.15 -0.09
N ILE A 42 -0.68 2.68 0.76
CA ILE A 42 -0.65 4.09 1.18
C ILE A 42 0.60 4.39 2.03
N ARG A 43 0.97 3.51 2.97
CA ARG A 43 2.21 3.67 3.76
C ARG A 43 3.45 3.65 2.85
N ARG A 44 3.47 2.76 1.85
CA ARG A 44 4.54 2.71 0.84
C ARG A 44 4.60 4.00 0.00
N ALA A 45 3.45 4.53 -0.41
CA ALA A 45 3.39 5.81 -1.12
C ALA A 45 3.92 6.95 -0.24
N ALA A 46 3.62 6.96 1.06
CA ALA A 46 4.16 7.96 1.98
C ALA A 46 5.69 7.90 2.08
N GLU A 47 6.27 6.70 2.11
CA GLU A 47 7.73 6.54 2.08
C GLU A 47 8.35 7.07 0.78
N ALA A 48 7.73 6.79 -0.37
CA ALA A 48 8.17 7.33 -1.66
C ALA A 48 8.09 8.87 -1.69
N ALA A 49 7.01 9.45 -1.17
CA ALA A 49 6.86 10.90 -1.04
C ALA A 49 7.98 11.49 -0.17
N ARG A 50 8.30 10.86 0.96
CA ARG A 50 9.41 11.27 1.83
C ARG A 50 10.76 11.18 1.13
N ALA A 51 11.01 10.10 0.41
CA ALA A 51 12.26 9.91 -0.35
C ALA A 51 12.42 10.97 -1.45
N ALA A 52 11.31 11.42 -2.04
CA ALA A 52 11.28 12.51 -3.03
C ALA A 52 11.35 13.93 -2.41
N GLY A 53 11.42 14.06 -1.08
CA GLY A 53 11.43 15.36 -0.41
C GLY A 53 10.04 16.00 -0.22
N GLN A 54 8.97 15.29 -0.55
CA GLN A 54 7.58 15.72 -0.36
C GLN A 54 7.10 15.43 1.07
N SER A 55 7.80 16.00 2.07
CA SER A 55 7.58 15.69 3.48
C SER A 55 6.14 15.96 3.95
N PHE A 56 5.52 17.06 3.49
CA PHE A 56 4.13 17.37 3.81
C PHE A 56 3.18 16.29 3.30
N ARG A 57 3.34 15.89 2.04
CA ARG A 57 2.53 14.85 1.39
C ARG A 57 2.69 13.50 2.07
N ALA A 58 3.92 13.15 2.48
CA ALA A 58 4.16 11.92 3.22
C ALA A 58 3.44 11.88 4.57
N THR A 59 3.47 12.99 5.32
CA THR A 59 2.74 13.09 6.60
C THR A 59 1.24 12.96 6.37
N GLU A 60 0.70 13.61 5.36
CA GLU A 60 -0.72 13.50 4.99
C GLU A 60 -1.11 12.05 4.67
N LEU A 61 -0.34 11.36 3.82
CA LEU A 61 -0.59 9.95 3.48
C LEU A 61 -0.52 9.02 4.71
N LEU A 62 0.38 9.28 5.65
CA LEU A 62 0.46 8.51 6.90
C LEU A 62 -0.76 8.74 7.80
N MET A 63 -1.28 9.97 7.87
CA MET A 63 -2.51 10.26 8.60
C MET A 63 -3.69 9.47 8.02
N TYR A 64 -3.87 9.51 6.71
CA TYR A 64 -4.89 8.68 6.03
C TYR A 64 -4.70 7.19 6.32
N ALA A 65 -3.46 6.68 6.29
CA ALA A 65 -3.20 5.28 6.58
C ALA A 65 -3.59 4.91 8.02
N SER A 66 -3.32 5.77 9.01
CA SER A 66 -3.70 5.55 10.40
C SER A 66 -5.22 5.60 10.59
N GLU A 67 -5.89 6.61 10.03
CA GLU A 67 -7.36 6.71 10.15
C GLU A 67 -8.09 5.51 9.51
N LEU A 68 -7.58 5.02 8.37
CA LEU A 68 -8.13 3.83 7.72
C LEU A 68 -7.94 2.57 8.58
N ASP A 69 -6.79 2.45 9.26
CA ASP A 69 -6.46 1.34 10.15
C ASP A 69 -7.38 1.34 11.38
N ASP A 70 -7.56 2.51 12.00
CA ASP A 70 -8.46 2.69 13.16
C ASP A 70 -9.92 2.35 12.80
N VAL A 71 -10.39 2.79 11.63
CA VAL A 71 -11.75 2.47 11.15
C VAL A 71 -11.88 0.96 10.91
N LEU A 72 -10.87 0.31 10.34
CA LEU A 72 -10.88 -1.14 10.15
C LEU A 72 -10.93 -1.90 11.47
N GLU A 73 -10.14 -1.47 12.46
CA GLU A 73 -10.11 -2.08 13.78
C GLU A 73 -11.42 -1.88 14.55
N SER A 74 -12.02 -0.70 14.43
CA SER A 74 -13.34 -0.39 14.98
C SER A 74 -14.44 -1.27 14.37
N LEU A 75 -14.43 -1.45 13.04
CA LEU A 75 -15.37 -2.33 12.34
C LEU A 75 -15.19 -3.80 12.72
N ALA A 76 -13.95 -4.24 12.98
CA ALA A 76 -13.67 -5.60 13.45
C ALA A 76 -14.17 -5.83 14.88
N SER A 77 -13.99 -4.84 15.77
CA SER A 77 -14.42 -4.89 17.18
C SER A 77 -15.94 -4.75 17.39
N ALA A 78 -16.68 -4.18 16.43
CA ALA A 78 -18.14 -4.04 16.53
C ALA A 78 -18.92 -5.36 16.36
N LYS A 79 -18.25 -6.50 16.15
CA LYS A 79 -18.87 -7.83 16.21
C LYS A 79 -19.17 -8.17 17.68
N PRO A 80 -20.42 -8.52 18.06
CA PRO A 80 -20.74 -8.80 19.46
C PRO A 80 -19.91 -10.00 19.94
N GLU A 81 -19.00 -9.72 20.86
CA GLU A 81 -18.22 -10.71 21.58
C GLU A 81 -19.19 -11.47 22.48
N ALA A 82 -19.46 -12.73 22.13
CA ALA A 82 -19.95 -13.68 23.11
C ALA A 82 -18.80 -13.88 24.12
N PRO A 83 -19.02 -13.73 25.44
CA PRO A 83 -17.94 -13.85 26.42
C PRO A 83 -17.46 -15.30 26.44
N ALA A 84 -16.25 -15.54 25.94
CA ALA A 84 -15.52 -16.76 26.21
C ALA A 84 -14.62 -16.51 27.43
N PRO A 85 -14.74 -17.30 28.52
CA PRO A 85 -13.93 -17.11 29.70
C PRO A 85 -12.47 -17.51 29.45
N ASP A 86 -11.59 -16.82 30.17
CA ASP A 86 -10.16 -17.02 30.34
C ASP A 86 -9.65 -18.47 30.21
N ALA A 87 -8.52 -18.66 29.51
CA ALA A 87 -7.24 -19.00 30.14
C ALA A 87 -6.25 -19.70 29.17
N ALA A 88 -4.99 -19.27 29.27
CA ALA A 88 -3.74 -20.04 29.06
C ALA A 88 -3.38 -20.42 27.60
N THR A 89 -2.15 -20.30 27.12
CA THR A 89 -0.84 -20.05 27.73
C THR A 89 0.18 -19.72 26.63
N SER A 90 1.23 -19.04 27.07
CA SER A 90 2.40 -18.52 26.37
C SER A 90 3.12 -19.43 25.36
N SER A 91 3.84 -18.74 24.47
CA SER A 91 5.16 -19.09 23.90
C SER A 91 5.22 -20.17 22.83
N ASP A 92 5.38 -19.73 21.58
CA ASP A 92 6.46 -20.27 20.75
C ASP A 92 7.22 -19.11 20.11
N ALA A 93 8.37 -18.80 20.71
CA ALA A 93 9.38 -17.99 20.08
C ALA A 93 10.30 -18.94 19.31
N SER A 94 10.34 -18.83 17.99
CA SER A 94 11.54 -19.14 17.25
C SER A 94 11.75 -18.17 16.09
N PRO A 95 12.86 -17.39 16.10
CA PRO A 95 13.20 -16.44 15.07
C PRO A 95 14.10 -17.10 14.02
N ALA A 96 13.70 -17.07 12.74
CA ALA A 96 14.64 -17.23 11.63
C ALA A 96 13.98 -16.84 10.30
N GLN A 97 14.11 -15.58 9.89
CA GLN A 97 14.23 -15.28 8.47
C GLN A 97 15.01 -13.98 8.29
N ALA A 98 16.34 -14.14 8.25
CA ALA A 98 17.25 -13.19 7.64
C ALA A 98 17.27 -13.41 6.11
N PRO A 99 17.78 -12.44 5.32
CA PRO A 99 17.20 -12.06 4.04
C PRO A 99 17.70 -12.90 2.87
N ALA A 100 16.78 -13.34 2.00
CA ALA A 100 17.13 -13.78 0.66
C ALA A 100 17.31 -12.53 -0.23
N ALA A 101 18.55 -12.04 -0.27
CA ALA A 101 19.02 -11.17 -1.33
C ALA A 101 18.89 -11.91 -2.67
N THR A 102 17.82 -11.64 -3.42
CA THR A 102 17.81 -11.94 -4.86
C THR A 102 18.54 -10.82 -5.56
N SER A 103 19.84 -11.02 -5.72
CA SER A 103 20.59 -10.37 -6.78
C SER A 103 20.09 -10.84 -8.15
N ALA A 104 20.05 -9.89 -9.07
CA ALA A 104 20.11 -10.06 -10.52
C ALA A 104 18.86 -10.60 -11.24
N ARG A 105 18.10 -9.67 -11.81
CA ARG A 105 17.86 -9.77 -13.26
C ARG A 105 18.20 -8.47 -13.95
N ALA A 106 19.42 -8.46 -14.46
CA ALA A 106 19.86 -7.55 -15.48
C ALA A 106 19.01 -7.71 -16.75
N VAL A 107 18.78 -6.56 -17.40
CA VAL A 107 18.59 -6.32 -18.84
C VAL A 107 17.45 -7.03 -19.56
N SER A 108 16.46 -6.25 -19.98
CA SER A 108 15.88 -6.33 -21.32
C SER A 108 15.25 -4.98 -21.66
N SER A 109 16.09 -4.04 -22.11
CA SER A 109 15.60 -2.92 -22.92
C SER A 109 15.10 -3.48 -24.26
N PRO A 110 13.88 -3.20 -24.70
CA PRO A 110 13.49 -3.48 -26.08
C PRO A 110 14.21 -2.49 -26.99
N ALA A 111 14.96 -3.01 -27.96
CA ALA A 111 15.57 -2.22 -29.01
C ALA A 111 14.49 -1.45 -29.80
N PRO A 112 14.71 -0.19 -30.18
CA PRO A 112 13.85 0.48 -31.14
C PRO A 112 14.04 -0.16 -32.52
N THR A 113 12.99 -0.78 -33.03
CA THR A 113 12.90 -1.25 -34.42
C THR A 113 12.98 -0.06 -35.36
N THR A 114 14.15 0.15 -35.97
CA THR A 114 14.35 1.06 -37.10
C THR A 114 13.83 0.39 -38.37
N ILE A 115 12.67 0.85 -38.89
CA ILE A 115 12.23 0.58 -40.26
C ILE A 115 12.01 1.91 -40.97
N PRO A 116 12.90 2.30 -41.90
CA PRO A 116 12.50 3.10 -43.04
C PRO A 116 12.42 2.24 -44.30
N ARG A 117 11.18 2.16 -44.79
CA ARG A 117 10.69 1.51 -46.00
C ARG A 117 11.32 2.14 -47.26
N SER A 118 12.02 1.34 -48.05
CA SER A 118 12.56 1.69 -49.37
C SER A 118 11.46 1.90 -50.41
N HIS A 119 11.60 2.91 -51.29
CA HIS A 119 11.14 2.95 -52.69
C HIS A 119 11.46 4.32 -53.33
N PRO A 120 11.52 4.45 -54.67
CA PRO A 120 11.77 3.48 -55.75
C PRO A 120 13.17 3.60 -56.38
#